data_AF-A0A1G0NS93-F1
#
_entry.id   AF-A0A1G0NS93-F1
#
_cell.length_a   1.000
_cell.length_b   1.000
_cell.length_c   1.000
_cell.angle_alpha   90.00
_cell.angle_beta   90.00
_cell.angle_gamma   90.00
#
_symmetry.space_group_name_H-M   'P 1'
#
loop_
_entity.id
_entity.type
_entity.pdbx_description
1 polymer ?
#
loop_
_entity_poly.entity_id
_entity_poly.type
_entity_poly.pdbx_seq_one_letter_code
_entity_poly.pdbx_strand_id
1 'polypeptide(L)'
;SQDFQLDQTKSVYENIVEGAHDVIDYLREYESLPGTSERRHVLEDQIHHRDGWNLENRIETAMHSLNVPAKSRAIQTLSGGEKRRVALCKAVISRPDLLILDEPTNHLDTRSIEWMEEFLAGFSGACLFVTHDRYFLDAIANRTVELSNGVCHPHDGNYTDFLIDKAKREEQLETEEQKRNMFLRRELAWVRRGAKARRTKAKSRLKNYFETAAEEGHETEAEVELLIPPAPPFGSKVLNLKNLGIELGGRMLFSSLSFSFEKKRKLGIIGRNGLGKTTLLRLILGEMKPGAGHIDVGDRTVFNYVDQSRVDLNDEKTVLQEIGDGREWIMFGDERLTVWSYLRRFLFTDDRINTKVGKLSGGERSRLLLAKILMNGGNFLILDEPTNDLDLATLRVLEEALVAFDGCVIAVSHDRYFLNRVCNGILAFEGDGKVHFSEGGYDYYLEKRAIRESETAAHSAGPKKLRERVRVQANKLSWKETKELETIEADIMSTEAEVERIEALFSEPDFYQKRGEETARLTEELSAARAKVDRLYARWNELEELRTGLRSS
;
A
#
# COMPACT_ATOMS: atom_id res chain seq x y z
N SER A 1 19.07 6.50 12.57
CA SER A 1 20.17 5.99 11.73
C SER A 1 19.90 4.52 11.53
N GLN A 2 19.68 4.10 10.29
CA GLN A 2 19.41 2.71 9.88
C GLN A 2 20.72 1.93 9.65
N ASP A 3 21.81 2.29 10.36
CA ASP A 3 23.11 1.65 10.17
C ASP A 3 23.13 0.30 10.88
N PHE A 4 22.76 -0.73 10.13
CA PHE A 4 22.89 -2.12 10.52
C PHE A 4 24.36 -2.42 10.83
N GLN A 5 24.66 -2.81 12.08
CA GLN A 5 25.97 -3.28 12.52
C GLN A 5 26.25 -4.68 11.98
N LEU A 6 26.37 -4.79 10.65
CA LEU A 6 26.97 -5.96 10.02
C LEU A 6 28.48 -5.84 10.11
N ASP A 7 29.14 -6.92 10.51
CA ASP A 7 30.59 -6.97 10.52
C ASP A 7 31.09 -6.99 9.08
N GLN A 8 31.76 -5.90 8.69
CA GLN A 8 32.28 -5.71 7.34
C GLN A 8 33.41 -6.69 6.98
N THR A 9 34.06 -7.31 7.98
CA THR A 9 35.16 -8.26 7.78
C THR A 9 34.65 -9.68 7.54
N LYS A 10 33.39 -9.97 7.88
CA LYS A 10 32.77 -11.29 7.75
C LYS A 10 32.01 -11.45 6.43
N SER A 11 31.77 -12.70 6.05
CA SER A 11 30.90 -13.08 4.95
C SER A 11 29.41 -12.91 5.31
N VAL A 12 28.54 -13.02 4.30
CA VAL A 12 27.08 -13.04 4.48
C VAL A 12 26.65 -14.12 5.47
N TYR A 13 27.13 -15.35 5.28
CA TYR A 13 26.73 -16.48 6.12
C TYR A 13 27.18 -16.29 7.57
N GLU A 14 28.43 -15.87 7.79
CA GLU A 14 28.96 -15.63 9.14
C GLU A 14 28.18 -14.55 9.90
N ASN A 15 27.73 -13.49 9.21
CA ASN A 15 26.88 -12.46 9.83
C ASN A 15 25.50 -13.01 10.23
N ILE A 16 24.89 -13.86 9.41
CA ILE A 16 23.58 -14.46 9.71
C ILE A 16 23.69 -15.44 10.89
N VAL A 17 24.71 -16.29 10.86
CA VAL A 17 25.02 -17.28 11.89
C VAL A 17 25.28 -16.62 13.25
N GLU A 18 25.91 -15.45 13.26
CA GLU A 18 26.10 -14.66 14.49
C GLU A 18 24.77 -14.28 15.18
N GLY A 19 23.66 -14.19 14.44
CA GLY A 19 22.34 -13.98 15.02
C GLY A 19 21.87 -15.15 15.89
N ALA A 20 22.38 -16.36 15.68
CA ALA A 20 22.07 -17.55 16.47
C ALA A 20 23.23 -18.00 17.37
N HIS A 21 24.12 -17.09 17.79
CA HIS A 21 25.29 -17.45 18.59
C HIS A 21 24.92 -18.25 19.85
N ASP A 22 23.81 -17.92 20.51
CA ASP A 22 23.37 -18.59 21.73
C ASP A 22 23.11 -20.08 21.50
N VAL A 23 22.45 -20.40 20.39
CA VAL A 23 22.12 -21.78 20.02
C VAL A 23 23.37 -22.53 19.57
N ILE A 24 24.25 -21.85 18.83
CA ILE A 24 25.50 -22.44 18.34
C ILE A 24 26.47 -22.73 19.50
N ASP A 25 26.54 -21.84 20.48
CA ASP A 25 27.38 -22.03 21.65
C ASP A 25 26.86 -23.19 22.50
N TYR A 26 25.54 -23.34 22.65
CA TYR A 26 24.95 -24.54 23.27
C TYR A 26 25.26 -25.83 22.49
N LEU A 27 25.17 -25.81 21.15
CA LEU A 27 25.51 -26.97 20.32
C LEU A 27 26.99 -27.35 20.45
N ARG A 28 27.90 -26.36 20.41
CA ARG A 28 29.35 -26.57 20.60
C ARG A 28 29.66 -27.11 21.99
N GLU A 29 29.05 -26.54 23.03
CA GLU A 29 29.21 -27.03 24.41
C GLU A 29 28.70 -28.49 24.51
N TYR A 30 27.53 -28.79 23.95
CA TYR A 30 26.94 -30.12 23.93
C TYR A 30 27.84 -31.16 23.25
N GLU A 31 28.42 -30.83 22.09
CA GLU A 31 29.34 -31.72 21.35
C GLU A 31 30.66 -31.95 22.08
N SER A 32 31.13 -30.97 22.85
CA SER A 32 32.39 -31.06 23.62
C SER A 32 32.28 -31.93 24.87
N LEU A 33 31.07 -32.16 25.39
CA LEU A 33 30.84 -32.84 26.66
C LEU A 33 30.64 -34.36 26.50
N PRO A 34 31.21 -35.20 27.40
CA PRO A 34 30.98 -36.64 27.39
C PRO A 34 29.50 -36.98 27.68
N GLY A 35 29.04 -38.09 27.11
CA GLY A 35 27.62 -38.52 27.15
C GLY A 35 27.04 -38.78 28.55
N THR A 36 27.88 -38.88 29.58
CA THR A 36 27.49 -39.13 30.98
C THR A 36 27.31 -37.85 31.81
N SER A 37 27.50 -36.67 31.22
CA SER A 37 27.43 -35.40 31.93
C SER A 37 25.99 -34.94 32.16
N GLU A 38 25.61 -34.63 33.40
CA GLU A 38 24.29 -34.01 33.70
C GLU A 38 24.09 -32.69 32.95
N ARG A 39 25.16 -31.92 32.75
CA ARG A 39 25.15 -30.68 31.97
C ARG A 39 24.70 -30.91 30.53
N ARG A 40 25.00 -32.08 29.95
CA ARG A 40 24.62 -32.44 28.58
C ARG A 40 23.11 -32.59 28.44
N HIS A 41 22.43 -33.17 29.44
CA HIS A 41 20.97 -33.27 29.47
C HIS A 41 20.30 -31.89 29.57
N VAL A 42 20.84 -31.00 30.42
CA VAL A 42 20.33 -29.61 30.52
C VAL A 42 20.48 -28.86 29.19
N LEU A 43 21.61 -29.03 28.50
CA LEU A 43 21.84 -28.41 27.20
C LEU A 43 20.93 -29.00 26.12
N GLU A 44 20.67 -30.31 26.15
CA GLU A 44 19.75 -30.98 25.22
C GLU A 44 18.34 -30.38 25.29
N ASP A 45 17.81 -30.18 26.50
CA ASP A 45 16.51 -29.53 26.72
C ASP A 45 16.51 -28.08 26.22
N GLN A 46 17.60 -27.34 26.44
CA GLN A 46 17.76 -25.95 26.00
C GLN A 46 17.86 -25.81 24.48
N ILE A 47 18.53 -26.76 23.81
CA ILE A 47 18.64 -26.84 22.35
C ILE A 47 17.27 -27.22 21.76
N HIS A 48 16.56 -28.17 22.36
CA HIS A 48 15.21 -28.56 21.92
C HIS A 48 14.21 -27.40 22.01
N HIS A 49 14.18 -26.67 23.14
CA HIS A 49 13.27 -25.52 23.30
C HIS A 49 13.52 -24.41 22.27
N ARG A 50 14.77 -24.24 21.83
CA ARG A 50 15.14 -23.22 20.83
C ARG A 50 15.11 -23.74 19.39
N ASP A 51 14.65 -24.98 19.20
CA ASP A 51 14.65 -25.67 17.91
C ASP A 51 16.04 -25.61 17.23
N GLY A 52 17.09 -25.85 18.03
CA GLY A 52 18.48 -25.68 17.60
C GLY A 52 18.97 -26.77 16.64
N TRP A 53 18.38 -27.97 16.68
CA TRP A 53 18.71 -29.05 15.76
C TRP A 53 18.33 -28.74 14.30
N ASN A 54 17.32 -27.89 14.09
CA ASN A 54 16.88 -27.45 12.75
C ASN A 54 17.53 -26.13 12.31
N LEU A 55 18.53 -25.62 13.04
CA LEU A 55 19.11 -24.29 12.80
C LEU A 55 19.63 -24.12 11.37
N GLU A 56 20.35 -25.10 10.83
CA GLU A 56 20.92 -25.03 9.47
C GLU A 56 19.80 -24.89 8.42
N ASN A 57 18.79 -25.78 8.48
CA ASN A 57 17.64 -25.74 7.57
C ASN A 57 16.86 -24.42 7.68
N ARG A 58 16.71 -23.89 8.90
CA ARG A 58 16.06 -22.59 9.15
C ARG A 58 16.85 -21.46 8.49
N ILE A 59 18.18 -21.44 8.65
CA ILE A 59 19.05 -20.46 8.00
C ILE A 59 18.89 -20.56 6.49
N GLU A 60 18.98 -21.76 5.90
CA GLU A 60 18.85 -21.92 4.44
C GLU A 60 17.49 -21.47 3.91
N THR A 61 16.41 -21.80 4.62
CA THR A 61 15.05 -21.41 4.24
C THR A 61 14.89 -19.89 4.30
N ALA A 62 15.30 -19.26 5.40
CA ALA A 62 15.24 -17.81 5.55
C ALA A 62 16.10 -17.10 4.49
N MET A 63 17.30 -17.62 4.21
CA MET A 63 18.18 -17.07 3.20
C MET A 63 17.55 -17.12 1.80
N HIS A 64 16.92 -18.24 1.46
CA HIS A 64 16.27 -18.41 0.17
C HIS A 64 15.03 -17.50 0.05
N SER A 65 14.18 -17.46 1.08
CA SER A 65 12.95 -16.66 1.08
C SER A 65 13.22 -15.16 1.02
N LEU A 66 14.18 -14.66 1.78
CA LEU A 66 14.59 -13.25 1.76
C LEU A 66 15.53 -12.90 0.61
N ASN A 67 15.83 -13.86 -0.28
CA ASN A 67 16.67 -13.65 -1.46
C ASN A 67 17.99 -12.91 -1.12
N VAL A 68 18.67 -13.37 -0.06
CA VAL A 68 19.95 -12.79 0.34
C VAL A 68 21.07 -13.21 -0.63
N PRO A 69 22.15 -12.40 -0.73
CA PRO A 69 23.28 -12.72 -1.58
C PRO A 69 23.97 -14.04 -1.19
N ALA A 70 24.82 -14.55 -2.09
CA ALA A 70 25.54 -15.80 -1.89
C ALA A 70 26.29 -15.85 -0.55
N LYS A 71 26.25 -17.02 0.12
CA LYS A 71 26.83 -17.28 1.46
C LYS A 71 28.26 -16.75 1.64
N SER A 72 29.12 -16.92 0.63
CA SER A 72 30.54 -16.55 0.66
C SER A 72 30.85 -15.11 0.28
N ARG A 73 29.86 -14.32 -0.15
CA ARG A 73 30.09 -12.94 -0.60
C ARG A 73 30.45 -12.05 0.59
N ALA A 74 31.40 -11.14 0.40
CA ALA A 74 31.82 -10.20 1.44
C ALA A 74 30.81 -9.06 1.58
N ILE A 75 30.48 -8.68 2.83
CA ILE A 75 29.49 -7.63 3.15
C ILE A 75 29.82 -6.29 2.51
N GLN A 76 31.10 -5.93 2.41
CA GLN A 76 31.55 -4.66 1.83
C GLN A 76 31.10 -4.47 0.37
N THR A 77 30.91 -5.57 -0.38
CA THR A 77 30.53 -5.55 -1.80
C THR A 77 29.02 -5.49 -2.02
N LEU A 78 28.22 -5.48 -0.95
CA LEU A 78 26.77 -5.52 -1.02
C LEU A 78 26.18 -4.10 -1.13
N SER A 79 25.09 -3.98 -1.89
CA SER A 79 24.27 -2.76 -1.89
C SER A 79 23.57 -2.55 -0.53
N GLY A 80 23.06 -1.35 -0.28
CA GLY A 80 22.31 -1.05 0.96
C GLY A 80 21.12 -1.99 1.17
N GLY A 81 20.33 -2.25 0.13
CA GLY A 81 19.22 -3.19 0.18
C GLY A 81 19.66 -4.64 0.40
N GLU A 82 20.76 -5.08 -0.23
CA GLU A 82 21.33 -6.41 0.04
C GLU A 82 21.78 -6.55 1.51
N LYS A 83 22.43 -5.53 2.08
CA LYS A 83 22.80 -5.50 3.50
C LYS A 83 21.58 -5.56 4.42
N ARG A 84 20.52 -4.80 4.10
CA ARG A 84 19.26 -4.82 4.88
C ARG A 84 18.64 -6.22 4.91
N ARG A 85 18.61 -6.94 3.79
CA ARG A 85 18.11 -8.33 3.74
C ARG A 85 18.96 -9.30 4.58
N VAL A 86 20.28 -9.12 4.59
CA VAL A 86 21.18 -9.92 5.45
C VAL A 86 20.93 -9.64 6.93
N ALA A 87 20.79 -8.37 7.31
CA ALA A 87 20.50 -7.99 8.69
C ALA A 87 19.11 -8.47 9.15
N LEU A 88 18.11 -8.40 8.27
CA LEU A 88 16.78 -8.92 8.51
C LEU A 88 16.79 -10.44 8.70
N CYS A 89 17.53 -11.17 7.85
CA CYS A 89 17.74 -12.60 8.01
C CYS A 89 18.42 -12.92 9.36
N LYS A 90 19.43 -12.14 9.76
CA LYS A 90 20.09 -12.27 11.07
C LYS A 90 19.10 -12.08 12.24
N ALA A 91 18.25 -11.07 12.18
CA ALA A 91 17.25 -10.77 13.21
C ALA A 91 16.12 -11.81 13.28
N VAL A 92 15.69 -12.36 12.14
CA VAL A 92 14.69 -13.43 12.08
C VAL A 92 15.24 -14.73 12.70
N ILE A 93 16.51 -15.04 12.41
CA ILE A 93 17.15 -16.26 12.90
C ILE A 93 17.41 -16.22 14.42
N SER A 94 17.64 -15.04 15.00
CA SER A 94 17.91 -14.90 16.44
C SER A 94 16.71 -15.24 17.34
N ARG A 95 15.47 -15.16 16.83
CA ARG A 95 14.22 -15.39 17.59
C ARG A 95 14.22 -14.73 18.98
N PRO A 96 14.29 -13.39 19.06
CA PRO A 96 14.27 -12.68 20.34
C PRO A 96 12.88 -12.71 20.99
N ASP A 97 12.79 -12.36 22.28
CA ASP A 97 11.49 -12.17 22.95
C ASP A 97 10.75 -10.93 22.44
N LEU A 98 11.51 -9.91 22.01
CA LEU A 98 11.01 -8.67 21.41
C LEU A 98 11.76 -8.39 20.11
N LEU A 99 11.03 -8.36 19.00
CA LEU A 99 11.53 -8.01 17.69
C LEU A 99 11.08 -6.59 17.33
N ILE A 100 12.03 -5.70 17.03
CA ILE A 100 11.74 -4.32 16.59
C ILE A 100 12.21 -4.16 15.15
N LEU A 101 11.28 -3.83 14.25
CA LEU A 101 11.53 -3.71 12.81
C LEU A 101 11.17 -2.31 12.33
N ASP A 102 12.16 -1.56 11.89
CA ASP A 102 11.94 -0.26 11.23
C ASP A 102 11.92 -0.47 9.72
N GLU A 103 10.79 -0.20 9.06
CA GLU A 103 10.51 -0.39 7.63
C GLU A 103 11.08 -1.70 7.05
N PRO A 104 10.61 -2.89 7.51
CA PRO A 104 11.19 -4.17 7.10
C PRO A 104 10.84 -4.57 5.67
N THR A 105 9.73 -4.08 5.13
CA THR A 105 9.24 -4.36 3.77
C THR A 105 10.03 -3.61 2.69
N ASN A 106 10.76 -2.56 3.05
CA ASN A 106 11.52 -1.77 2.09
C ASN A 106 12.61 -2.60 1.40
N HIS A 107 12.67 -2.49 0.08
CA HIS A 107 13.59 -3.22 -0.79
C HIS A 107 13.44 -4.76 -0.79
N LEU A 108 12.32 -5.27 -0.27
CA LEU A 108 11.90 -6.67 -0.44
C LEU A 108 11.09 -6.82 -1.73
N ASP A 109 11.19 -7.99 -2.36
CA ASP A 109 10.26 -8.34 -3.43
C ASP A 109 8.96 -8.93 -2.84
N THR A 110 7.90 -8.97 -3.64
CA THR A 110 6.59 -9.46 -3.22
C THR A 110 6.64 -10.81 -2.48
N ARG A 111 7.44 -11.78 -2.95
CA ARG A 111 7.55 -13.09 -2.30
C ARG A 111 8.26 -13.03 -0.95
N SER A 112 9.27 -12.18 -0.82
CA SER A 112 9.94 -11.96 0.46
C SER A 112 9.00 -11.32 1.48
N ILE A 113 8.09 -10.43 1.03
CA ILE A 113 7.06 -9.82 1.87
C ILE A 113 6.04 -10.88 2.33
N GLU A 114 5.52 -11.72 1.43
CA GLU A 114 4.58 -12.81 1.79
C GLU A 114 5.19 -13.75 2.84
N TRP A 115 6.45 -14.15 2.65
CA TRP A 115 7.14 -14.99 3.62
C TRP A 115 7.34 -14.29 4.97
N MET A 116 7.57 -12.98 4.96
CA MET A 116 7.71 -12.21 6.19
C MET A 116 6.39 -12.11 6.95
N GLU A 117 5.28 -11.93 6.24
CA GLU A 117 3.93 -11.97 6.80
C GLU A 117 3.70 -13.33 7.49
N GLU A 118 3.96 -14.45 6.80
CA GLU A 118 3.83 -15.79 7.37
C GLU A 118 4.73 -16.00 8.60
N PHE A 119 5.99 -15.54 8.53
CA PHE A 119 6.94 -15.65 9.63
C PHE A 119 6.48 -14.89 10.87
N LEU A 120 6.04 -13.63 10.71
CA LEU A 120 5.60 -12.79 11.82
C LEU A 120 4.25 -13.24 12.39
N ALA A 121 3.33 -13.72 11.55
CA ALA A 121 2.08 -14.31 12.02
C ALA A 121 2.32 -15.54 12.91
N GLY A 122 3.37 -16.32 12.64
CA GLY A 122 3.80 -17.46 13.45
C GLY A 122 4.80 -17.13 14.57
N PHE A 123 5.16 -15.86 14.75
CA PHE A 123 6.17 -15.46 15.73
C PHE A 123 5.58 -15.44 17.15
N SER A 124 6.22 -16.16 18.07
CA SER A 124 5.72 -16.30 19.44
C SER A 124 6.08 -15.13 20.37
N GLY A 125 7.05 -14.29 19.98
CA GLY A 125 7.48 -13.14 20.76
C GLY A 125 6.63 -11.90 20.50
N ALA A 126 6.95 -10.80 21.19
CA ALA A 126 6.37 -9.49 20.88
C ALA A 126 7.06 -8.90 19.64
N CYS A 127 6.27 -8.35 18.71
CA CYS A 127 6.79 -7.66 17.53
C CYS A 127 6.30 -6.21 17.53
N LEU A 128 7.23 -5.26 17.40
CA LEU A 128 6.94 -3.86 17.13
C LEU A 128 7.54 -3.52 15.78
N PHE A 129 6.72 -3.08 14.85
CA PHE A 129 7.20 -2.70 13.53
C PHE A 129 6.62 -1.37 13.07
N VAL A 130 7.42 -0.65 12.29
CA VAL A 130 7.02 0.56 11.58
C VAL A 130 7.07 0.21 10.10
N THR A 131 5.99 0.41 9.38
CA THR A 131 5.97 0.19 7.94
C THR A 131 4.98 1.13 7.24
N HIS A 132 5.26 1.48 5.99
CA HIS A 132 4.30 2.09 5.09
C HIS A 132 3.47 1.07 4.28
N ASP A 133 3.74 -0.23 4.40
CA ASP A 133 2.97 -1.27 3.70
C ASP A 133 1.62 -1.52 4.40
N ARG A 134 0.53 -1.11 3.73
CA ARG A 134 -0.84 -1.18 4.26
C ARG A 134 -1.34 -2.61 4.37
N TYR A 135 -1.00 -3.50 3.43
CA TYR A 135 -1.41 -4.91 3.50
C TYR A 135 -0.67 -5.62 4.64
N PHE A 136 0.61 -5.33 4.80
CA PHE A 136 1.41 -5.88 5.88
C PHE A 136 0.87 -5.46 7.26
N LEU A 137 0.54 -4.18 7.43
CA LEU A 137 -0.10 -3.69 8.66
C LEU A 137 -1.44 -4.40 8.88
N ASP A 138 -2.26 -4.55 7.85
CA ASP A 138 -3.59 -5.15 7.97
C ASP A 138 -3.54 -6.66 8.30
N ALA A 139 -2.57 -7.37 7.75
CA ALA A 139 -2.40 -8.81 7.92
C ALA A 139 -1.77 -9.20 9.27
N ILE A 140 -0.83 -8.39 9.78
CA ILE A 140 0.01 -8.76 10.93
C ILE A 140 -0.32 -7.98 12.19
N ALA A 141 -0.74 -6.71 12.08
CA ALA A 141 -0.96 -5.88 13.26
C ALA A 141 -2.24 -6.31 13.99
N ASN A 142 -2.10 -6.60 15.28
CA ASN A 142 -3.21 -6.77 16.21
C ASN A 142 -3.54 -5.49 16.98
N ARG A 143 -2.62 -4.53 16.96
CA ARG A 143 -2.73 -3.23 17.62
C ARG A 143 -1.93 -2.20 16.83
N THR A 144 -2.57 -1.08 16.53
CA THR A 144 -1.97 0.04 15.80
C THR A 144 -1.73 1.20 16.75
N VAL A 145 -0.59 1.88 16.66
CA VAL A 145 -0.31 3.09 17.45
C VAL A 145 -0.06 4.25 16.51
N GLU A 146 -0.95 5.23 16.51
CA GLU A 146 -0.77 6.48 15.78
C GLU A 146 0.05 7.47 16.61
N LEU A 147 1.06 8.06 16.00
CA LEU A 147 1.86 9.12 16.59
C LEU A 147 1.50 10.43 15.89
N SER A 148 0.77 11.31 16.58
CA SER A 148 0.37 12.62 16.04
C SER A 148 0.64 13.71 17.07
N ASN A 149 1.30 14.81 16.65
CA ASN A 149 1.64 15.95 17.52
C ASN A 149 2.35 15.59 18.83
N GLY A 150 3.19 14.54 18.81
CA GLY A 150 3.91 14.04 19.99
C GLY A 150 3.04 13.24 20.97
N VAL A 151 1.80 12.93 20.60
CA VAL A 151 0.86 12.11 21.38
C VAL A 151 0.72 10.74 20.72
N CYS A 152 0.70 9.69 21.55
CA CYS A 152 0.46 8.32 21.10
C CYS A 152 -1.03 7.98 21.27
N HIS A 153 -1.68 7.59 20.18
CA HIS A 153 -3.05 7.12 20.15
C HIS A 153 -3.06 5.62 19.83
N PRO A 154 -3.21 4.75 20.84
CA PRO A 154 -3.30 3.31 20.60
C PRO A 154 -4.71 2.92 20.14
N HIS A 155 -4.76 1.99 19.20
CA HIS A 155 -5.95 1.41 18.60
C HIS A 155 -5.84 -0.11 18.62
N ASP A 156 -6.89 -0.77 19.07
CA ASP A 156 -6.97 -2.22 19.01
C ASP A 156 -7.54 -2.62 17.65
N GLY A 157 -6.95 -3.63 17.01
CA GLY A 157 -7.29 -4.02 15.65
C GLY A 157 -6.20 -3.68 14.64
N ASN A 158 -6.50 -4.02 13.40
CA ASN A 158 -5.57 -3.92 12.28
C ASN A 158 -5.58 -2.49 11.69
N TYR A 159 -4.92 -2.32 10.53
CA TYR A 159 -4.85 -1.03 9.88
C TYR A 159 -6.22 -0.53 9.39
N THR A 160 -7.05 -1.41 8.85
CA THR A 160 -8.41 -1.06 8.39
C THR A 160 -9.28 -0.57 9.54
N ASP A 161 -9.25 -1.27 10.68
CA ASP A 161 -9.97 -0.86 11.90
C ASP A 161 -9.51 0.52 12.37
N PHE A 162 -8.19 0.75 12.38
CA PHE A 162 -7.60 2.04 12.71
C PHE A 162 -8.11 3.17 11.79
N LEU A 163 -8.22 2.93 10.48
CA LEU A 163 -8.73 3.95 9.54
C LEU A 163 -10.19 4.33 9.84
N ILE A 164 -11.03 3.34 10.16
CA ILE A 164 -12.42 3.58 10.51
C ILE A 164 -12.51 4.40 11.80
N ASP A 165 -11.73 4.05 12.81
CA ASP A 165 -11.68 4.77 14.08
C ASP A 165 -11.11 6.18 13.94
N LYS A 166 -10.13 6.37 13.06
CA LYS A 166 -9.57 7.67 12.71
C LYS A 166 -10.60 8.55 12.03
N ALA A 167 -11.30 8.04 11.00
CA ALA A 167 -12.33 8.79 10.29
C ALA A 167 -13.48 9.23 11.22
N LYS A 168 -13.94 8.35 12.11
CA LYS A 168 -14.95 8.70 13.13
C LYS A 168 -14.46 9.81 14.07
N ARG A 169 -13.19 9.79 14.45
CA ARG A 169 -12.59 10.81 15.31
C ARG A 169 -12.49 12.14 14.57
N GLU A 170 -12.04 12.13 13.32
CA GLU A 170 -11.97 13.33 12.48
C GLU A 170 -13.36 13.97 12.29
N GLU A 171 -14.40 13.17 12.02
CA GLU A 171 -15.77 13.66 11.93
C GLU A 171 -16.26 14.30 13.25
N GLN A 172 -15.91 13.70 14.39
CA GLN A 172 -16.21 14.27 15.71
C GLN A 172 -15.50 15.61 15.93
N LEU A 173 -14.20 15.66 15.62
CA LEU A 173 -13.38 16.88 15.75
C LEU A 173 -13.88 17.98 14.82
N GLU A 174 -14.22 17.67 13.57
CA GLU A 174 -14.82 18.63 12.63
C GLU A 174 -16.15 19.17 13.16
N THR A 175 -17.01 18.30 13.69
CA THR A 175 -18.29 18.70 14.27
C THR A 175 -18.10 19.61 15.48
N GLU A 176 -17.11 19.34 16.33
CA GLU A 176 -16.75 20.16 17.48
C GLU A 176 -16.20 21.53 17.05
N GLU A 177 -15.30 21.56 16.07
CA GLU A 177 -14.72 22.78 15.53
C GLU A 177 -15.77 23.63 14.78
N GLN A 178 -16.72 23.01 14.07
CA GLN A 178 -17.86 23.71 13.48
C GLN A 178 -18.76 24.35 14.55
N LYS A 179 -19.07 23.63 15.64
CA LYS A 179 -19.82 24.17 16.78
C LYS A 179 -19.08 25.34 17.43
N ARG A 180 -17.76 25.22 17.60
CA ARG A 180 -16.88 26.27 18.12
C ARG A 180 -16.89 27.50 17.22
N ASN A 181 -16.69 27.34 15.92
CA ASN A 181 -16.72 28.43 14.95
C ASN A 181 -18.09 29.12 14.90
N MET A 182 -19.18 28.34 14.98
CA MET A 182 -20.54 28.90 15.06
C MET A 182 -20.75 29.70 16.35
N PHE A 183 -20.25 29.19 17.49
CA PHE A 183 -20.27 29.90 18.78
C PHE A 183 -19.50 31.23 18.69
N LEU A 184 -18.27 31.22 18.19
CA LEU A 184 -17.43 32.41 18.02
C LEU A 184 -18.09 33.44 17.10
N ARG A 185 -18.64 33.02 15.95
CA ARG A 185 -19.38 33.90 15.03
C ARG A 185 -20.59 34.54 15.70
N ARG A 186 -21.37 33.76 16.45
CA ARG A 186 -22.58 34.25 17.15
C ARG A 186 -22.21 35.29 18.22
N GLU A 187 -21.18 35.02 19.01
CA GLU A 187 -20.77 35.92 20.10
C GLU A 187 -20.15 37.20 19.54
N LEU A 188 -19.34 37.11 18.48
CA LEU A 188 -18.79 38.27 17.79
C LEU A 188 -19.89 39.14 17.15
N ALA A 189 -20.93 38.53 16.56
CA ALA A 189 -22.09 39.25 16.05
C ALA A 189 -22.93 39.92 17.16
N TRP A 190 -22.93 39.37 18.37
CA TRP A 190 -23.57 39.98 19.55
C TRP A 190 -22.76 41.19 20.06
N VAL A 191 -21.42 41.08 20.12
CA VAL A 191 -20.53 42.20 20.46
C VAL A 191 -20.68 43.35 19.46
N ARG A 192 -20.68 43.05 18.16
CA ARG A 192 -20.87 44.05 17.08
C ARG A 192 -22.23 44.76 17.15
N ARG A 193 -23.28 44.10 17.66
CA ARG A 193 -24.61 44.68 17.86
C ARG A 193 -24.71 45.67 19.03
N GLY A 194 -23.59 46.04 19.66
CA GLY A 194 -23.53 47.17 20.58
C GLY A 194 -23.97 46.86 22.01
N ALA A 195 -23.73 45.64 22.48
CA ALA A 195 -24.01 45.29 23.87
C ALA A 195 -23.17 46.17 24.83
N LYS A 196 -23.84 47.03 25.61
CA LYS A 196 -23.20 47.84 26.66
C LYS A 196 -22.61 46.91 27.72
N ALA A 197 -21.28 46.75 27.71
CA ALA A 197 -20.47 45.87 28.57
C ALA A 197 -20.45 46.27 30.07
N ARG A 198 -21.58 46.72 30.64
CA ARG A 198 -21.67 47.22 32.02
C ARG A 198 -22.26 46.23 33.04
N ARG A 199 -22.74 45.05 32.62
CA ARG A 199 -23.32 44.02 33.52
C ARG A 199 -22.40 42.79 33.65
N THR A 200 -22.38 42.16 34.82
CA THR A 200 -21.59 40.95 35.17
C THR A 200 -21.73 39.80 34.16
N LYS A 201 -22.95 39.57 33.65
CA LYS A 201 -23.24 38.53 32.65
C LYS A 201 -22.60 38.79 31.27
N ALA A 202 -22.35 40.06 30.94
CA ALA A 202 -21.68 40.45 29.69
C ALA A 202 -20.15 40.23 29.78
N LYS A 203 -19.55 40.46 30.95
CA LYS A 203 -18.12 40.17 31.19
C LYS A 203 -17.81 38.67 31.12
N SER A 204 -18.66 37.82 31.69
CA SER A 204 -18.48 36.35 31.62
C SER A 204 -18.57 35.83 30.18
N ARG A 205 -19.50 36.34 29.37
CA ARG A 205 -19.59 35.95 27.95
C ARG A 205 -18.39 36.40 27.12
N LEU A 206 -17.90 37.61 27.35
CA LEU A 206 -16.69 38.11 26.69
C LEU A 206 -15.46 37.27 27.08
N LYS A 207 -15.36 36.91 28.37
CA LYS A 207 -14.30 36.03 28.88
C LYS A 207 -14.33 34.66 28.18
N ASN A 208 -15.50 34.02 28.12
CA ASN A 208 -15.66 32.73 27.42
C ASN A 208 -15.30 32.85 25.93
N TYR A 209 -15.66 33.95 25.25
CA TYR A 209 -15.25 34.19 23.87
C TYR A 209 -13.72 34.24 23.71
N PHE A 210 -13.02 34.99 24.57
CA PHE A 210 -11.56 35.08 24.51
C PHE A 210 -10.87 33.77 24.89
N GLU A 211 -11.41 33.00 25.83
CA GLU A 211 -10.90 31.66 26.18
C GLU A 211 -11.07 30.69 25.00
N THR A 212 -12.27 30.58 24.44
CA THR A 212 -12.54 29.72 23.26
C THR A 212 -11.83 30.19 21.99
N ALA A 213 -11.51 31.47 21.85
CA ALA A 213 -10.72 31.99 20.73
C ALA A 213 -9.19 31.82 20.92
N ALA A 214 -8.74 31.62 22.16
CA ALA A 214 -7.34 31.42 22.50
C ALA A 214 -6.91 29.94 22.43
N GLU A 215 -7.86 29.02 22.48
CA GLU A 215 -7.62 27.62 22.11
C GLU A 215 -7.08 27.55 20.67
N GLU A 216 -6.13 26.68 20.37
CA GLU A 216 -5.71 26.45 18.99
C GLU A 216 -6.84 25.71 18.24
N GLY A 217 -7.14 26.13 17.00
CA GLY A 217 -8.09 25.44 16.13
C GLY A 217 -7.59 24.06 15.74
N HIS A 218 -8.50 23.13 15.45
CA HIS A 218 -8.10 21.95 14.68
C HIS A 218 -7.71 22.39 13.26
N GLU A 219 -6.53 22.01 12.81
CA GLU A 219 -6.12 22.21 11.42
C GLU A 219 -7.01 21.34 10.53
N THR A 220 -7.87 21.95 9.72
CA THR A 220 -8.56 21.26 8.64
C THR A 220 -7.54 20.86 7.58
N GLU A 221 -7.49 19.58 7.20
CA GLU A 221 -6.74 19.14 6.04
C GLU A 221 -7.26 19.91 4.81
N ALA A 222 -6.39 20.66 4.15
CA ALA A 222 -6.76 21.44 2.98
C ALA A 222 -7.14 20.50 1.82
N GLU A 223 -8.21 20.83 1.08
CA GLU A 223 -8.55 20.12 -0.17
C GLU A 223 -7.33 20.08 -1.10
N VAL A 224 -7.05 18.88 -1.62
CA VAL A 224 -5.90 18.63 -2.49
C VAL A 224 -6.06 19.42 -3.80
N GLU A 225 -5.35 20.54 -3.92
CA GLU A 225 -5.20 21.25 -5.20
C GLU A 225 -4.53 20.33 -6.24
N LEU A 226 -4.88 20.46 -7.52
CA LEU A 226 -4.28 19.68 -8.60
C LEU A 226 -2.73 19.76 -8.57
N LEU A 227 -2.08 18.62 -8.32
CA LEU A 227 -0.63 18.52 -8.12
C LEU A 227 0.15 18.22 -9.39
N ILE A 228 -0.47 17.53 -10.36
CA ILE A 228 0.17 17.15 -11.62
C ILE A 228 -0.23 18.16 -12.69
N PRO A 229 0.73 18.72 -13.44
CA PRO A 229 0.45 19.51 -14.63
C PRO A 229 -0.48 18.77 -15.59
N PRO A 230 -1.50 19.42 -16.18
CA PRO A 230 -2.41 18.75 -17.10
C PRO A 230 -1.64 18.17 -18.30
N ALA A 231 -1.97 16.93 -18.66
CA ALA A 231 -1.29 16.19 -19.71
C ALA A 231 -1.57 16.79 -21.10
N PRO A 232 -0.54 17.05 -21.93
CA PRO A 232 -0.74 17.39 -23.34
C PRO A 232 -1.48 16.26 -24.08
N PRO A 233 -2.33 16.58 -25.08
CA PRO A 233 -3.12 15.56 -25.76
C PRO A 233 -2.26 14.57 -26.55
N PHE A 234 -2.57 13.27 -26.42
CA PHE A 234 -1.96 12.22 -27.22
C PHE A 234 -2.37 12.28 -28.70
N GLY A 235 -1.46 11.82 -29.57
CA GLY A 235 -1.75 11.54 -30.97
C GLY A 235 -2.64 10.30 -31.18
N SER A 236 -2.62 9.74 -32.40
CA SER A 236 -3.34 8.49 -32.73
C SER A 236 -2.67 7.24 -32.15
N LYS A 237 -1.37 7.31 -31.88
CA LYS A 237 -0.56 6.26 -31.25
C LYS A 237 0.06 6.80 -29.97
N VAL A 238 0.20 5.94 -28.97
CA VAL A 238 0.87 6.25 -27.69
C VAL A 238 2.23 5.57 -27.64
N LEU A 239 2.25 4.24 -27.46
CA LEU A 239 3.44 3.42 -27.39
C LEU A 239 3.08 1.97 -27.75
N ASN A 240 3.78 1.37 -28.71
CA ASN A 240 3.62 -0.04 -29.05
C ASN A 240 4.94 -0.80 -28.94
N LEU A 241 4.91 -1.90 -28.20
CA LEU A 241 5.98 -2.87 -28.04
C LEU A 241 5.65 -4.06 -28.93
N LYS A 242 6.58 -4.45 -29.82
CA LYS A 242 6.37 -5.58 -30.75
C LYS A 242 7.50 -6.59 -30.60
N ASN A 243 7.16 -7.78 -30.11
CA ASN A 243 8.05 -8.94 -29.94
C ASN A 243 9.39 -8.58 -29.29
N LEU A 244 9.36 -7.73 -28.28
CA LEU A 244 10.57 -7.27 -27.60
C LEU A 244 11.26 -8.41 -26.87
N GLY A 245 12.57 -8.48 -27.04
CA GLY A 245 13.43 -9.36 -26.27
C GLY A 245 14.78 -8.71 -25.97
N ILE A 246 15.35 -9.05 -24.82
CA ILE A 246 16.70 -8.63 -24.46
C ILE A 246 17.42 -9.70 -23.65
N GLU A 247 18.70 -9.86 -23.98
CA GLU A 247 19.65 -10.70 -23.28
C GLU A 247 20.79 -9.82 -22.78
N LEU A 248 21.15 -9.96 -21.50
CA LEU A 248 22.29 -9.25 -20.89
C LEU A 248 23.18 -10.25 -20.16
N GLY A 249 24.47 -10.24 -20.48
CA GLY A 249 25.47 -11.09 -19.79
C GLY A 249 25.20 -12.59 -19.88
N GLY A 250 24.63 -13.08 -20.99
CA GLY A 250 24.30 -14.49 -21.19
C GLY A 250 23.00 -14.94 -20.52
N ARG A 251 22.23 -14.02 -19.92
CA ARG A 251 20.93 -14.29 -19.30
C ARG A 251 19.82 -13.58 -20.08
N MET A 252 18.86 -14.35 -20.58
CA MET A 252 17.65 -13.81 -21.18
C MET A 252 16.79 -13.18 -20.08
N LEU A 253 16.53 -11.88 -20.17
CA LEU A 253 15.70 -11.16 -19.20
C LEU A 253 14.22 -11.33 -19.52
N PHE A 254 13.86 -11.10 -20.78
CA PHE A 254 12.53 -11.34 -21.33
C PHE A 254 12.57 -11.50 -22.85
N SER A 255 11.57 -12.16 -23.40
CA SER A 255 11.43 -12.40 -24.84
C SER A 255 9.98 -12.32 -25.30
N SER A 256 9.79 -12.02 -26.59
CA SER A 256 8.48 -12.00 -27.25
C SER A 256 7.42 -11.11 -26.59
N LEU A 257 7.85 -10.04 -25.91
CA LEU A 257 6.94 -9.09 -25.26
C LEU A 257 6.27 -8.20 -26.31
N SER A 258 4.96 -8.37 -26.48
CA SER A 258 4.13 -7.51 -27.32
C SER A 258 3.05 -6.86 -26.48
N PHE A 259 2.97 -5.53 -26.53
CA PHE A 259 2.01 -4.75 -25.75
C PHE A 259 1.70 -3.42 -26.42
N SER A 260 0.45 -2.99 -26.40
CA SER A 260 -0.02 -1.74 -27.00
C SER A 260 -0.60 -0.85 -25.92
N PHE A 261 -0.05 0.35 -25.74
CA PHE A 261 -0.60 1.34 -24.82
C PHE A 261 -1.75 2.10 -25.47
N GLU A 262 -2.89 2.09 -24.77
CA GLU A 262 -4.02 2.96 -25.05
C GLU A 262 -3.92 4.25 -24.24
N LYS A 263 -4.71 5.27 -24.60
CA LYS A 263 -4.79 6.51 -23.82
C LYS A 263 -5.34 6.22 -22.43
N LYS A 264 -4.89 6.97 -21.41
CA LYS A 264 -5.28 6.81 -20.00
C LYS A 264 -4.93 5.44 -19.39
N ARG A 265 -4.11 4.63 -20.05
CA ARG A 265 -3.67 3.32 -19.52
C ARG A 265 -2.68 3.54 -18.38
N LYS A 266 -2.92 2.86 -17.25
CA LYS A 266 -2.09 2.90 -16.05
C LYS A 266 -1.59 1.49 -15.78
N LEU A 267 -0.36 1.21 -16.22
CA LEU A 267 0.23 -0.11 -16.19
C LEU A 267 1.14 -0.26 -14.97
N GLY A 268 0.83 -1.23 -14.11
CA GLY A 268 1.72 -1.68 -13.04
C GLY A 268 2.71 -2.71 -13.57
N ILE A 269 3.99 -2.60 -13.20
CA ILE A 269 5.01 -3.61 -13.52
C ILE A 269 5.46 -4.27 -12.23
N ILE A 270 5.31 -5.60 -12.16
CA ILE A 270 5.68 -6.40 -11.01
C ILE A 270 6.65 -7.51 -11.36
N GLY A 271 7.38 -7.99 -10.36
CA GLY A 271 8.29 -9.11 -10.50
C GLY A 271 9.54 -8.96 -9.64
N ARG A 272 10.26 -10.07 -9.48
CA ARG A 272 11.47 -10.14 -8.67
C ARG A 272 12.53 -9.17 -9.19
N ASN A 273 13.36 -8.67 -8.27
CA ASN A 273 14.47 -7.80 -8.63
C ASN A 273 15.44 -8.54 -9.56
N GLY A 274 15.90 -7.86 -10.60
CA GLY A 274 16.82 -8.43 -11.61
C GLY A 274 16.16 -9.21 -12.76
N LEU A 275 14.82 -9.20 -12.88
CA LEU A 275 14.12 -9.77 -14.05
C LEU A 275 14.02 -8.82 -15.26
N GLY A 276 14.58 -7.60 -15.15
CA GLY A 276 14.64 -6.65 -16.27
C GLY A 276 13.54 -5.59 -16.29
N LYS A 277 12.86 -5.31 -15.16
CA LYS A 277 11.86 -4.22 -15.03
C LYS A 277 12.43 -2.85 -15.46
N THR A 278 13.48 -2.38 -14.79
CA THR A 278 14.19 -1.14 -15.15
C THR A 278 14.80 -1.22 -16.56
N THR A 279 15.22 -2.40 -17.01
CA THR A 279 15.71 -2.59 -18.39
C THR A 279 14.60 -2.32 -19.41
N LEU A 280 13.37 -2.78 -19.16
CA LEU A 280 12.21 -2.47 -20.00
C LEU A 280 11.96 -0.95 -20.04
N LEU A 281 12.05 -0.26 -18.90
CA LEU A 281 11.88 1.20 -18.87
C LEU A 281 12.92 1.91 -19.73
N ARG A 282 14.21 1.54 -19.61
CA ARG A 282 15.30 2.11 -20.42
C ARG A 282 15.15 1.84 -21.91
N LEU A 283 14.58 0.69 -22.28
CA LEU A 283 14.23 0.39 -23.67
C LEU A 283 13.11 1.32 -24.17
N ILE A 284 12.05 1.52 -23.38
CA ILE A 284 10.93 2.41 -23.73
C ILE A 284 11.40 3.85 -23.90
N LEU A 285 12.33 4.30 -23.04
CA LEU A 285 12.92 5.64 -23.10
C LEU A 285 13.92 5.83 -24.26
N GLY A 286 14.28 4.74 -24.96
CA GLY A 286 15.28 4.78 -26.04
C GLY A 286 16.73 4.93 -25.56
N GLU A 287 16.98 4.83 -24.25
CA GLU A 287 18.33 4.83 -23.66
C GLU A 287 19.10 3.54 -23.98
N MET A 288 18.37 2.46 -24.26
CA MET A 288 18.91 1.17 -24.65
C MET A 288 18.19 0.63 -25.90
N LYS A 289 18.90 -0.15 -26.73
CA LYS A 289 18.32 -0.81 -27.90
C LYS A 289 17.83 -2.22 -27.55
N PRO A 290 16.68 -2.66 -28.07
CA PRO A 290 16.22 -4.03 -27.85
C PRO A 290 17.10 -5.03 -28.61
N GLY A 291 17.27 -6.23 -28.06
CA GLY A 291 17.98 -7.33 -28.73
C GLY A 291 17.15 -7.99 -29.83
N ALA A 292 15.82 -7.99 -29.68
CA ALA A 292 14.85 -8.43 -30.66
C ALA A 292 13.59 -7.56 -30.59
N GLY A 293 12.84 -7.48 -31.70
CA GLY A 293 11.61 -6.70 -31.79
C GLY A 293 11.83 -5.21 -32.04
N HIS A 294 10.77 -4.42 -31.87
CA HIS A 294 10.80 -2.97 -32.08
C HIS A 294 9.84 -2.22 -31.15
N ILE A 295 10.15 -0.96 -30.88
CA ILE A 295 9.37 -0.03 -30.05
C ILE A 295 8.93 1.12 -30.94
N ASP A 296 7.61 1.24 -31.16
CA ASP A 296 7.00 2.35 -31.88
C ASP A 296 6.45 3.37 -30.86
N VAL A 297 7.09 4.53 -30.71
CA VAL A 297 6.60 5.63 -29.88
C VAL A 297 5.78 6.61 -30.72
N GLY A 298 4.63 7.07 -30.21
CA GLY A 298 3.82 8.09 -30.87
C GLY A 298 4.46 9.48 -30.87
N ASP A 299 4.31 10.23 -31.95
CA ASP A 299 5.00 11.53 -32.16
C ASP A 299 4.68 12.60 -31.11
N ARG A 300 3.53 12.50 -30.43
CA ARG A 300 3.09 13.44 -29.37
C ARG A 300 3.25 12.87 -27.96
N THR A 301 3.91 11.72 -27.81
CA THR A 301 4.18 11.11 -26.51
C THR A 301 5.37 11.81 -25.88
N VAL A 302 5.14 12.46 -24.73
CA VAL A 302 6.14 13.15 -23.93
C VAL A 302 6.32 12.36 -22.64
N PHE A 303 7.43 11.63 -22.58
CA PHE A 303 7.81 10.87 -21.40
C PHE A 303 8.35 11.79 -20.30
N ASN A 304 7.88 11.56 -19.09
CA ASN A 304 8.51 12.05 -17.87
C ASN A 304 8.91 10.83 -17.05
N TYR A 305 10.22 10.59 -16.97
CA TYR A 305 10.80 9.46 -16.27
C TYR A 305 11.36 9.88 -14.92
N VAL A 306 10.95 9.15 -13.90
CA VAL A 306 11.40 9.30 -12.53
C VAL A 306 12.08 8.00 -12.13
N ASP A 307 13.41 8.07 -12.01
CA ASP A 307 14.28 6.96 -11.59
C ASP A 307 14.62 7.12 -10.11
N GLN A 308 14.61 6.02 -9.35
CA GLN A 308 15.06 5.94 -7.96
C GLN A 308 16.41 6.65 -7.71
N SER A 309 17.34 6.60 -8.66
CA SER A 309 18.68 7.20 -8.54
C SER A 309 18.75 8.70 -8.87
N ARG A 310 17.74 9.27 -9.53
CA ARG A 310 17.72 10.69 -9.95
C ARG A 310 16.91 11.59 -9.02
N VAL A 311 16.23 11.01 -8.03
CA VAL A 311 15.45 11.77 -7.05
C VAL A 311 16.24 12.07 -5.78
N ASP A 312 17.58 12.00 -5.81
CA ASP A 312 18.37 12.53 -4.70
C ASP A 312 18.15 14.03 -4.56
N LEU A 313 17.79 14.44 -3.35
CA LEU A 313 17.63 15.84 -2.97
C LEU A 313 18.99 16.35 -2.51
N ASN A 314 19.39 17.53 -2.98
CA ASN A 314 20.65 18.12 -2.55
C ASN A 314 20.48 18.80 -1.19
N ASP A 315 21.04 18.19 -0.14
CA ASP A 315 20.94 18.67 1.25
C ASP A 315 21.44 20.10 1.47
N GLU A 316 22.34 20.59 0.60
CA GLU A 316 22.90 21.94 0.69
C GLU A 316 22.03 23.01 0.02
N LYS A 317 21.17 22.62 -0.93
CA LYS A 317 20.22 23.53 -1.57
C LYS A 317 19.07 23.85 -0.61
N THR A 318 18.44 25.01 -0.81
CA THR A 318 17.14 25.30 -0.18
C THR A 318 16.02 24.58 -0.92
N VAL A 319 14.87 24.37 -0.26
CA VAL A 319 13.67 23.76 -0.88
C VAL A 319 13.30 24.47 -2.19
N LEU A 320 13.33 25.81 -2.17
CA LEU A 320 13.10 26.63 -3.36
C LEU A 320 14.09 26.36 -4.50
N GLN A 321 15.39 26.29 -4.18
CA GLN A 321 16.44 26.06 -5.17
C GLN A 321 16.43 24.64 -5.72
N GLU A 322 16.02 23.67 -4.91
CA GLU A 322 15.95 22.27 -5.31
C GLU A 322 14.89 22.05 -6.39
N ILE A 323 13.72 22.67 -6.27
CA ILE A 323 12.65 22.58 -7.27
C ILE A 323 12.86 23.55 -8.42
N GLY A 324 13.21 24.81 -8.14
CA GLY A 324 13.32 25.83 -9.19
C GLY A 324 14.50 25.61 -10.14
N ASP A 325 15.54 24.90 -9.70
CA ASP A 325 16.81 24.71 -10.41
C ASP A 325 17.36 26.02 -11.03
N GLY A 326 17.29 27.09 -10.24
CA GLY A 326 17.72 28.44 -10.64
C GLY A 326 16.64 29.28 -11.34
N ARG A 327 15.43 28.76 -11.53
CA ARG A 327 14.27 29.47 -12.08
C ARG A 327 13.31 29.89 -10.96
N GLU A 328 12.64 31.02 -11.15
CA GLU A 328 11.60 31.51 -10.22
C GLU A 328 10.22 30.93 -10.50
N TRP A 329 10.05 30.31 -11.68
CA TRP A 329 8.79 29.78 -12.17
C TRP A 329 8.97 28.42 -12.86
N ILE A 330 7.89 27.65 -12.86
CA ILE A 330 7.76 26.36 -13.55
C ILE A 330 6.60 26.44 -14.55
N MET A 331 6.64 25.59 -15.58
CA MET A 331 5.51 25.40 -16.49
C MET A 331 4.58 24.35 -15.89
N PHE A 332 3.33 24.73 -15.62
CA PHE A 332 2.30 23.84 -15.13
C PHE A 332 1.22 23.71 -16.21
N GLY A 333 1.42 22.74 -17.11
CA GLY A 333 0.68 22.67 -18.35
C GLY A 333 1.11 23.82 -19.25
N ASP A 334 0.14 24.65 -19.64
CA ASP A 334 0.38 25.84 -20.48
C ASP A 334 0.60 27.12 -19.66
N GLU A 335 0.43 27.08 -18.33
CA GLU A 335 0.55 28.24 -17.45
C GLU A 335 1.90 28.32 -16.74
N ARG A 336 2.32 29.55 -16.38
CA ARG A 336 3.50 29.77 -15.54
C ARG A 336 3.08 29.94 -14.09
N LEU A 337 3.57 29.05 -13.23
CA LEU A 337 3.40 29.12 -11.78
C LEU A 337 4.74 29.47 -11.13
N THR A 338 4.72 30.31 -10.10
CA THR A 338 5.94 30.54 -9.31
C THR A 338 6.30 29.26 -8.56
N VAL A 339 7.59 28.98 -8.39
CA VAL A 339 8.05 27.81 -7.60
C VAL A 339 7.47 27.85 -6.19
N TRP A 340 7.31 29.05 -5.65
CA TRP A 340 6.74 29.29 -4.33
C TRP A 340 5.26 28.89 -4.24
N SER A 341 4.44 29.30 -5.22
CA SER A 341 3.05 28.87 -5.34
C SER A 341 2.93 27.35 -5.54
N TYR A 342 3.85 26.75 -6.29
CA TYR A 342 3.88 25.30 -6.50
C TYR A 342 4.19 24.54 -5.20
N LEU A 343 5.21 24.95 -4.46
CA LEU A 343 5.59 24.32 -3.19
C LEU A 343 4.48 24.42 -2.12
N ARG A 344 3.71 25.50 -2.11
CA ARG A 344 2.54 25.63 -1.20
C ARG A 344 1.48 24.56 -1.42
N ARG A 345 1.33 24.04 -2.64
CA ARG A 345 0.42 22.91 -2.93
C ARG A 345 0.86 21.61 -2.26
N PHE A 346 2.15 21.48 -1.94
CA PHE A 346 2.71 20.36 -1.19
C PHE A 346 2.81 20.66 0.32
N LEU A 347 2.00 21.63 0.80
CA LEU A 347 1.89 22.01 2.21
C LEU A 347 3.22 22.50 2.82
N PHE A 348 4.07 23.15 2.00
CA PHE A 348 5.23 23.88 2.52
C PHE A 348 4.83 25.29 2.94
N THR A 349 5.18 25.64 4.18
CA THR A 349 5.03 26.99 4.72
C THR A 349 6.14 27.92 4.25
N ASP A 350 5.89 29.23 4.33
CA ASP A 350 6.80 30.27 3.82
C ASP A 350 8.20 30.25 4.46
N ASP A 351 8.27 29.92 5.75
CA ASP A 351 9.52 29.75 6.49
C ASP A 351 10.29 28.48 6.04
N ARG A 352 9.57 27.41 5.72
CA ARG A 352 10.14 26.14 5.29
C ARG A 352 10.70 26.18 3.88
N ILE A 353 10.07 26.92 2.95
CA ILE A 353 10.53 27.02 1.56
C ILE A 353 11.97 27.56 1.44
N ASN A 354 12.39 28.41 2.38
CA ASN A 354 13.75 28.98 2.40
C ASN A 354 14.76 28.17 3.22
N THR A 355 14.33 27.05 3.82
CA THR A 355 15.18 26.20 4.64
C THR A 355 16.01 25.25 3.76
N LYS A 356 17.20 24.85 4.24
CA LYS A 356 18.03 23.85 3.58
C LYS A 356 17.36 22.47 3.61
N VAL A 357 17.46 21.72 2.53
CA VAL A 357 16.91 20.37 2.39
C VAL A 357 17.42 19.41 3.47
N GLY A 358 18.69 19.51 3.87
CA GLY A 358 19.27 18.67 4.93
C GLY A 358 18.69 18.93 6.33
N LYS A 359 17.90 19.99 6.53
CA LYS A 359 17.22 20.31 7.79
C LYS A 359 15.74 19.91 7.83
N LEU A 360 15.22 19.43 6.71
CA LEU A 360 13.82 18.99 6.61
C LEU A 360 13.62 17.69 7.39
N SER A 361 12.42 17.52 7.94
CA SER A 361 11.96 16.24 8.49
C SER A 361 11.82 15.19 7.39
N GLY A 362 11.74 13.90 7.76
CA GLY A 362 11.53 12.81 6.79
C GLY A 362 10.31 13.05 5.89
N GLY A 363 9.15 13.35 6.48
CA GLY A 363 7.93 13.63 5.71
C GLY A 363 7.97 14.93 4.89
N GLU A 364 8.67 15.97 5.37
CA GLU A 364 8.94 17.16 4.54
C GLU A 364 9.83 16.81 3.34
N ARG A 365 10.85 15.96 3.51
CA ARG A 365 11.67 15.47 2.40
C ARG A 365 10.85 14.63 1.42
N SER A 366 9.99 13.74 1.91
CA SER A 366 9.08 12.95 1.06
C SER A 366 8.13 13.83 0.25
N ARG A 367 7.57 14.89 0.84
CA ARG A 367 6.74 15.86 0.11
C ARG A 367 7.53 16.67 -0.93
N LEU A 368 8.77 17.05 -0.61
CA LEU A 368 9.66 17.72 -1.58
C LEU A 368 10.01 16.79 -2.75
N LEU A 369 10.26 15.52 -2.43
CA LEU A 369 10.48 14.46 -3.41
C LEU A 369 9.29 14.36 -4.36
N LEU A 370 8.08 14.26 -3.81
CA LEU A 370 6.85 14.22 -4.59
C LEU A 370 6.70 15.44 -5.50
N ALA A 371 6.97 16.65 -5.00
CA ALA A 371 6.96 17.86 -5.82
C ALA A 371 7.96 17.77 -6.98
N LYS A 372 9.18 17.28 -6.73
CA LYS A 372 10.21 17.10 -7.77
C LYS A 372 9.80 16.08 -8.84
N ILE A 373 9.14 14.99 -8.43
CA ILE A 373 8.62 13.93 -9.31
C ILE A 373 7.54 14.48 -10.26
N LEU A 374 6.61 15.28 -9.73
CA LEU A 374 5.43 15.72 -10.47
C LEU A 374 5.65 17.01 -11.28
N MET A 375 6.74 17.75 -11.03
CA MET A 375 6.99 19.07 -11.63
C MET A 375 7.11 19.05 -13.16
N ASN A 376 7.74 18.03 -13.73
CA ASN A 376 8.10 18.02 -15.16
C ASN A 376 6.93 17.70 -16.11
N GLY A 377 5.73 17.43 -15.57
CA GLY A 377 4.52 17.19 -16.36
C GLY A 377 4.68 16.01 -17.33
N GLY A 378 4.21 16.20 -18.57
CA GLY A 378 4.19 15.17 -19.61
C GLY A 378 2.81 14.52 -19.76
N ASN A 379 2.66 13.70 -20.81
CA ASN A 379 1.45 12.90 -20.98
C ASN A 379 1.69 11.41 -20.72
N PHE A 380 2.96 11.00 -20.56
CA PHE A 380 3.33 9.63 -20.23
C PHE A 380 4.31 9.63 -19.05
N LEU A 381 3.83 9.28 -17.87
CA LEU A 381 4.64 9.16 -16.65
C LEU A 381 5.23 7.76 -16.55
N ILE A 382 6.52 7.68 -16.22
CA ILE A 382 7.21 6.42 -15.91
C ILE A 382 7.85 6.56 -14.54
N LEU A 383 7.37 5.78 -13.58
CA LEU A 383 7.78 5.81 -12.18
C LEU A 383 8.46 4.49 -11.84
N ASP A 384 9.77 4.51 -11.54
CA ASP A 384 10.51 3.33 -11.07
C ASP A 384 10.60 3.34 -9.54
N GLU A 385 9.81 2.48 -8.89
CA GLU A 385 9.72 2.31 -7.43
C GLU A 385 9.39 3.62 -6.67
N PRO A 386 8.31 4.33 -7.01
CA PRO A 386 8.01 5.65 -6.45
C PRO A 386 7.61 5.63 -4.97
N THR A 387 7.34 4.45 -4.39
CA THR A 387 6.77 4.32 -3.05
C THR A 387 7.80 4.16 -1.94
N ASN A 388 9.05 3.83 -2.26
CA ASN A 388 10.05 3.41 -1.25
C ASN A 388 10.42 4.49 -0.23
N ASP A 389 10.38 5.76 -0.63
CA ASP A 389 10.86 6.89 0.17
C ASP A 389 9.73 7.87 0.55
N LEU A 390 8.47 7.45 0.39
CA LEU A 390 7.29 8.25 0.67
C LEU A 390 6.57 7.74 1.91
N ASP A 391 6.18 8.66 2.79
CA ASP A 391 5.32 8.35 3.92
C ASP A 391 3.87 8.06 3.47
N LEU A 392 3.08 7.43 4.34
CA LEU A 392 1.69 7.05 4.03
C LEU A 392 0.82 8.22 3.56
N ALA A 393 1.01 9.42 4.14
CA ALA A 393 0.23 10.60 3.76
C ALA A 393 0.60 11.07 2.34
N THR A 394 1.90 11.15 2.04
CA THR A 394 2.42 11.56 0.73
C THR A 394 2.09 10.52 -0.34
N LEU A 395 2.10 9.23 0.01
CA LEU A 395 1.66 8.14 -0.87
C LEU A 395 0.21 8.29 -1.31
N ARG A 396 -0.71 8.58 -0.37
CA ARG A 396 -2.13 8.82 -0.71
C ARG A 396 -2.29 9.99 -1.68
N VAL A 397 -1.56 11.07 -1.43
CA VAL A 397 -1.57 12.25 -2.29
C VAL A 397 -1.06 11.90 -3.70
N LEU A 398 0.01 11.10 -3.81
CA LEU A 398 0.49 10.59 -5.10
C LEU A 398 -0.56 9.70 -5.78
N GLU A 399 -1.20 8.79 -5.05
CA GLU A 399 -2.24 7.89 -5.57
C GLU A 399 -3.40 8.70 -6.16
N GLU A 400 -3.93 9.68 -5.42
CA GLU A 400 -5.02 10.54 -5.87
C GLU A 400 -4.64 11.36 -7.09
N ALA A 401 -3.44 11.93 -7.08
CA ALA A 401 -2.91 12.68 -8.20
C ALA A 401 -2.78 11.81 -9.46
N LEU A 402 -2.27 10.59 -9.33
CA LEU A 402 -2.16 9.63 -10.44
C LEU A 402 -3.52 9.09 -10.88
N VAL A 403 -4.50 8.96 -9.98
CA VAL A 403 -5.89 8.58 -10.31
C VAL A 403 -6.54 9.67 -11.15
N ALA A 404 -6.38 10.94 -10.77
CA ALA A 404 -6.91 12.09 -11.51
C ALA A 404 -6.15 12.40 -12.82
N PHE A 405 -4.94 11.87 -12.99
CA PHE A 405 -4.12 12.14 -14.17
C PHE A 405 -4.69 11.49 -15.44
N ASP A 406 -4.96 12.33 -16.44
CA ASP A 406 -5.52 11.95 -17.74
C ASP A 406 -4.49 11.42 -18.76
N GLY A 407 -3.22 11.31 -18.37
CA GLY A 407 -2.17 10.71 -19.21
C GLY A 407 -2.03 9.21 -19.02
N CYS A 408 -0.97 8.64 -19.59
CA CYS A 408 -0.59 7.25 -19.36
C CYS A 408 0.44 7.16 -18.23
N VAL A 409 0.42 6.07 -17.48
CA VAL A 409 1.35 5.81 -16.37
C VAL A 409 1.93 4.42 -16.53
N ILE A 410 3.24 4.29 -16.36
CA ILE A 410 3.91 3.04 -16.02
C ILE A 410 4.44 3.21 -14.60
N ALA A 411 4.06 2.32 -13.69
CA ALA A 411 4.60 2.30 -12.35
C ALA A 411 5.20 0.93 -12.03
N VAL A 412 6.50 0.90 -11.75
CA VAL A 412 7.16 -0.24 -11.12
C VAL A 412 6.99 -0.07 -9.63
N SER A 413 6.33 -1.00 -8.96
CA SER A 413 6.16 -0.94 -7.51
C SER A 413 5.96 -2.35 -6.95
N HIS A 414 6.39 -2.56 -5.70
CA HIS A 414 5.99 -3.73 -4.91
C HIS A 414 4.80 -3.44 -3.98
N ASP A 415 4.36 -2.18 -3.88
CA ASP A 415 3.20 -1.80 -3.08
C ASP A 415 1.91 -2.25 -3.78
N ARG A 416 1.32 -3.31 -3.24
CA ARG A 416 0.09 -3.93 -3.76
C ARG A 416 -1.10 -2.97 -3.70
N TYR A 417 -1.18 -2.14 -2.66
CA TYR A 417 -2.28 -1.21 -2.48
C TYR A 417 -2.23 -0.08 -3.52
N PHE A 418 -1.04 0.48 -3.70
CA PHE A 418 -0.78 1.47 -4.75
C PHE A 418 -1.15 0.92 -6.13
N LEU A 419 -0.72 -0.30 -6.46
CA LEU A 419 -1.02 -0.94 -7.73
C LEU A 419 -2.52 -1.17 -7.94
N ASN A 420 -3.24 -1.64 -6.91
CA ASN A 420 -4.69 -1.85 -6.98
C ASN A 420 -5.48 -0.54 -7.15
N ARG A 421 -5.04 0.54 -6.48
CA ARG A 421 -5.74 1.83 -6.55
C ARG A 421 -5.47 2.59 -7.84
N VAL A 422 -4.24 2.55 -8.35
CA VAL A 422 -3.81 3.39 -9.48
C VAL A 422 -3.84 2.64 -10.81
N CYS A 423 -3.44 1.37 -10.85
CA CYS A 423 -3.23 0.65 -12.11
C CYS A 423 -4.49 -0.09 -12.57
N ASN A 424 -4.71 -0.09 -13.88
CA ASN A 424 -5.80 -0.82 -14.55
C ASN A 424 -5.30 -1.97 -15.44
N GLY A 425 -4.02 -2.29 -15.35
CA GLY A 425 -3.41 -3.48 -15.92
C GLY A 425 -2.08 -3.77 -15.25
N ILE A 426 -1.71 -5.05 -15.20
CA ILE A 426 -0.47 -5.52 -14.59
C ILE A 426 0.36 -6.27 -15.62
N LEU A 427 1.63 -5.89 -15.74
CA LEU A 427 2.64 -6.58 -16.51
C LEU A 427 3.59 -7.30 -15.55
N ALA A 428 3.44 -8.62 -15.44
CA ALA A 428 4.15 -9.45 -14.49
C ALA A 428 5.35 -10.16 -15.12
N PHE A 429 6.52 -9.96 -14.54
CA PHE A 429 7.75 -10.69 -14.85
C PHE A 429 7.81 -11.95 -13.98
N GLU A 430 7.44 -13.09 -14.55
CA GLU A 430 7.29 -14.36 -13.82
C GLU A 430 8.59 -15.19 -13.78
N GLY A 431 9.64 -14.75 -14.49
CA GLY A 431 10.93 -15.46 -14.61
C GLY A 431 11.06 -16.19 -15.95
N ASP A 432 12.24 -16.80 -16.19
CA ASP A 432 12.55 -17.57 -17.41
C ASP A 432 12.27 -16.84 -18.73
N GLY A 433 12.40 -15.52 -18.72
CA GLY A 433 12.14 -14.69 -19.89
C GLY A 433 10.66 -14.50 -20.23
N LYS A 434 9.73 -14.94 -19.39
CA LYS A 434 8.28 -14.83 -19.57
C LYS A 434 7.74 -13.56 -18.91
N VAL A 435 6.94 -12.82 -19.68
CA VAL A 435 6.21 -11.64 -19.22
C VAL A 435 4.74 -11.85 -19.53
N HIS A 436 3.89 -11.72 -18.52
CA HIS A 436 2.45 -11.92 -18.63
C HIS A 436 1.70 -10.61 -18.39
N PHE A 437 0.76 -10.29 -19.26
CA PHE A 437 -0.15 -9.16 -19.08
C PHE A 437 -1.49 -9.62 -18.54
N SER A 438 -2.00 -8.95 -17.51
CA SER A 438 -3.35 -9.11 -16.99
C SER A 438 -4.07 -7.77 -16.98
N GLU A 439 -5.30 -7.74 -17.49
CA GLU A 439 -6.17 -6.57 -17.38
C GLU A 439 -6.81 -6.54 -15.99
N GLY A 440 -6.86 -5.38 -15.33
CA GLY A 440 -7.27 -5.25 -13.93
C GLY A 440 -6.13 -4.95 -12.96
N GLY A 441 -6.46 -4.82 -11.67
CA GLY A 441 -5.51 -4.56 -10.59
C GLY A 441 -4.63 -5.77 -10.23
N TYR A 442 -3.85 -5.61 -9.17
CA TYR A 442 -2.95 -6.62 -8.64
C TYR A 442 -3.69 -7.87 -8.10
N ASP A 443 -4.79 -7.68 -7.37
CA ASP A 443 -5.54 -8.82 -6.77
C ASP A 443 -6.12 -9.73 -7.85
N TYR A 444 -6.66 -9.13 -8.92
CA TYR A 444 -7.17 -9.86 -10.07
C TYR A 444 -6.08 -10.64 -10.83
N TYR A 445 -4.87 -10.07 -10.90
CA TYR A 445 -3.71 -10.80 -11.43
C TYR A 445 -3.37 -12.03 -10.57
N LEU A 446 -3.40 -11.91 -9.24
CA LEU A 446 -3.12 -13.03 -8.34
C LEU A 446 -4.14 -14.17 -8.51
N GLU A 447 -5.43 -13.84 -8.53
CA GLU A 447 -6.50 -14.82 -8.76
C GLU A 447 -6.29 -15.59 -10.06
N LYS A 448 -6.07 -14.86 -11.17
CA LYS A 448 -5.80 -15.48 -12.48
C LYS A 448 -4.53 -16.30 -12.51
N ARG A 449 -3.49 -15.87 -11.79
CA ARG A 449 -2.24 -16.63 -11.68
C ARG A 449 -2.46 -17.95 -10.94
N ALA A 450 -3.20 -17.94 -9.84
CA ALA A 450 -3.53 -19.16 -9.09
C ALA A 450 -4.31 -20.16 -9.96
N ILE A 451 -5.29 -19.68 -10.73
CA ILE A 451 -6.04 -20.51 -11.69
C ILE A 451 -5.09 -21.11 -12.73
N ARG A 452 -4.24 -20.29 -13.37
CA ARG A 452 -3.26 -20.76 -14.37
C ARG A 452 -2.28 -21.79 -13.79
N GLU A 453 -1.75 -21.54 -12.60
CA GLU A 453 -0.82 -22.47 -11.94
C GLU A 453 -1.52 -23.79 -11.59
N SER A 454 -2.77 -23.76 -11.15
CA SER A 454 -3.57 -24.96 -10.88
C SER A 454 -3.88 -25.77 -12.14
N GLU A 455 -4.20 -25.11 -13.25
CA GLU A 455 -4.42 -25.75 -14.55
C GLU A 455 -3.14 -26.37 -15.09
N THR A 456 -2.01 -25.69 -14.93
CA THR A 456 -0.70 -26.19 -15.37
C THR A 456 -0.26 -27.39 -14.53
N ALA A 457 -0.54 -27.37 -13.22
CA ALA A 457 -0.32 -28.51 -12.31
C ALA A 457 -1.22 -29.71 -12.66
N ALA A 458 -2.47 -29.46 -13.06
CA ALA A 458 -3.40 -30.51 -13.49
C ALA A 458 -2.98 -31.16 -14.83
N HIS A 459 -2.41 -30.38 -15.76
CA HIS A 459 -1.93 -30.89 -17.05
C HIS A 459 -0.57 -31.58 -16.97
N SER A 460 0.28 -31.22 -16.00
CA SER A 460 1.60 -31.84 -15.80
C SER A 460 1.57 -33.11 -14.93
N ALA A 461 0.48 -33.33 -14.18
CA ALA A 461 0.21 -34.60 -13.53
C ALA A 461 -0.30 -35.63 -14.55
N GLY A 462 0.63 -36.40 -15.17
CA GLY A 462 0.28 -37.59 -15.96
C GLY A 462 -0.64 -38.56 -15.22
N PRO A 463 -1.27 -39.54 -15.91
CA PRO A 463 -2.39 -40.32 -15.36
C PRO A 463 -1.93 -41.19 -14.17
N LYS A 464 -2.07 -40.65 -12.96
CA LYS A 464 -1.92 -41.42 -11.73
C LYS A 464 -3.15 -42.31 -11.59
N LYS A 465 -2.92 -43.64 -11.60
CA LYS A 465 -3.90 -44.66 -11.20
C LYS A 465 -4.63 -44.18 -9.96
N LEU A 466 -5.94 -43.92 -10.09
CA LEU A 466 -6.80 -43.60 -8.96
C LEU A 466 -6.71 -44.75 -7.95
N ARG A 467 -6.05 -44.51 -6.83
CA ARG A 467 -6.52 -45.09 -5.57
C ARG A 467 -7.79 -44.33 -5.23
N GLU A 468 -8.89 -45.07 -5.10
CA GLU A 468 -10.17 -44.55 -4.62
C GLU A 468 -9.95 -43.79 -3.31
N ARG A 469 -9.90 -42.46 -3.42
CA ARG A 469 -10.27 -41.60 -2.31
C ARG A 469 -11.78 -41.44 -2.41
N VAL A 470 -12.46 -41.83 -1.34
CA VAL A 470 -13.87 -41.59 -1.11
C VAL A 470 -14.17 -40.14 -1.48
N ARG A 471 -14.92 -39.94 -2.58
CA ARG A 471 -15.44 -38.63 -2.98
C ARG A 471 -16.43 -38.21 -1.91
N VAL A 472 -16.05 -37.23 -1.10
CA VAL A 472 -17.05 -36.34 -0.49
C VAL A 472 -17.62 -35.54 -1.67
N GLN A 473 -18.87 -35.81 -2.03
CA GLN A 473 -19.55 -35.07 -3.09
C GLN A 473 -19.60 -33.59 -2.70
N ALA A 474 -18.90 -32.75 -3.45
CA ALA A 474 -19.23 -31.33 -3.51
C ALA A 474 -20.64 -31.25 -4.12
N ASN A 475 -21.59 -30.72 -3.33
CA ASN A 475 -22.96 -30.49 -3.78
C ASN A 475 -22.90 -29.49 -4.94
N LYS A 476 -23.03 -29.98 -6.18
CA LYS A 476 -23.31 -29.09 -7.32
C LYS A 476 -24.74 -28.61 -7.18
N LEU A 477 -24.93 -27.29 -7.31
CA LEU A 477 -26.25 -26.66 -7.38
C LEU A 477 -27.15 -27.41 -8.36
N SER A 478 -28.37 -27.70 -7.92
CA SER A 478 -29.44 -28.23 -8.76
C SER A 478 -29.81 -27.21 -9.85
N TRP A 479 -30.30 -27.67 -11.01
CA TRP A 479 -30.77 -26.80 -12.09
C TRP A 479 -31.78 -25.74 -11.63
N LYS A 480 -32.58 -26.05 -10.60
CA LYS A 480 -33.50 -25.10 -9.98
C LYS A 480 -32.79 -24.00 -9.18
N GLU A 481 -31.73 -24.35 -8.46
CA GLU A 481 -30.94 -23.44 -7.62
C GLU A 481 -30.05 -22.53 -8.47
N THR A 482 -29.54 -23.03 -9.60
CA THR A 482 -28.83 -22.19 -10.59
C THR A 482 -29.75 -21.12 -11.17
N LYS A 483 -30.97 -21.50 -11.55
CA LYS A 483 -31.96 -20.56 -12.07
C LYS A 483 -32.45 -19.58 -11.00
N GLU A 484 -32.53 -20.03 -9.74
CA GLU A 484 -32.87 -19.17 -8.59
C GLU A 484 -31.79 -18.10 -8.37
N LEU A 485 -30.51 -18.47 -8.41
CA LEU A 485 -29.37 -17.54 -8.29
C LEU A 485 -29.36 -16.48 -9.41
N GLU A 486 -29.70 -16.87 -10.64
CA GLU A 486 -29.80 -15.92 -11.78
C GLU A 486 -30.94 -14.89 -11.59
N THR A 487 -32.01 -15.25 -10.87
CA THR A 487 -33.17 -14.36 -10.66
C THR A 487 -33.11 -13.58 -9.35
N ILE A 488 -32.42 -14.08 -8.33
CA ILE A 488 -32.46 -13.51 -6.99
C ILE A 488 -31.81 -12.12 -6.93
N GLU A 489 -30.79 -11.85 -7.77
CA GLU A 489 -30.16 -10.53 -7.86
C GLU A 489 -31.16 -9.47 -8.35
N ALA A 490 -31.98 -9.81 -9.36
CA ALA A 490 -33.03 -8.92 -9.84
C ALA A 490 -34.13 -8.71 -8.78
N ASP A 491 -34.46 -9.75 -8.00
CA ASP A 491 -35.41 -9.66 -6.90
C ASP A 491 -34.91 -8.79 -5.74
N ILE A 492 -33.60 -8.85 -5.42
CA ILE A 492 -32.95 -7.96 -4.45
C ILE A 492 -33.04 -6.52 -4.93
N MET A 493 -32.57 -6.23 -6.14
CA MET A 493 -32.61 -4.88 -6.70
C MET A 493 -34.02 -4.28 -6.71
N SER A 494 -35.04 -5.07 -7.08
CA SER A 494 -36.43 -4.61 -7.08
C SER A 494 -36.98 -4.33 -5.68
N THR A 495 -36.56 -5.12 -4.68
CA THR A 495 -37.01 -4.96 -3.29
C THR A 495 -36.27 -3.79 -2.61
N GLU A 496 -35.01 -3.55 -2.93
CA GLU A 496 -34.24 -2.38 -2.47
C GLU A 496 -34.80 -1.07 -3.05
N ALA A 497 -35.15 -1.05 -4.34
CA ALA A 497 -35.80 0.10 -4.94
C ALA A 497 -37.14 0.44 -4.26
N GLU A 498 -37.85 -0.57 -3.75
CA GLU A 498 -39.09 -0.38 -2.98
C GLU A 498 -38.81 0.20 -1.58
N VAL A 499 -37.75 -0.24 -0.91
CA VAL A 499 -37.29 0.35 0.36
C VAL A 499 -36.94 1.82 0.16
N GLU A 500 -36.13 2.13 -0.85
CA GLU A 500 -35.71 3.49 -1.18
C GLU A 500 -36.91 4.39 -1.52
N ARG A 501 -37.88 3.87 -2.28
CA ARG A 501 -39.14 4.58 -2.58
C ARG A 501 -39.91 4.94 -1.31
N ILE A 502 -40.02 4.03 -0.34
CA ILE A 502 -40.76 4.26 0.91
C ILE A 502 -39.97 5.22 1.82
N GLU A 503 -38.65 5.13 1.89
CA GLU A 503 -37.79 6.05 2.65
C GLU A 503 -37.78 7.48 2.09
N ALA A 504 -37.85 7.61 0.76
CA ALA A 504 -38.02 8.90 0.10
C ALA A 504 -39.34 9.58 0.50
N LEU A 505 -40.43 8.80 0.65
CA LEU A 505 -41.70 9.33 1.15
C LEU A 505 -41.58 9.84 2.59
N PHE A 506 -40.86 9.12 3.47
CA PHE A 506 -40.61 9.57 4.85
C PHE A 506 -39.74 10.84 4.94
N SER A 507 -38.95 11.12 3.90
CA SER A 507 -38.03 12.27 3.84
C SER A 507 -38.69 13.55 3.32
N GLU A 508 -39.96 13.50 2.90
CA GLU A 508 -40.69 14.69 2.44
C GLU A 508 -40.99 15.67 3.61
N PRO A 509 -40.67 16.97 3.49
CA PRO A 509 -40.86 17.97 4.55
C PRO A 509 -42.31 18.11 5.06
N ASP A 510 -43.29 17.75 4.23
CA ASP A 510 -44.72 17.83 4.52
C ASP A 510 -45.35 16.46 4.89
N PHE A 511 -44.55 15.39 5.04
CA PHE A 511 -45.03 14.01 5.19
C PHE A 511 -46.07 13.87 6.32
N TYR A 512 -45.74 14.38 7.50
CA TYR A 512 -46.63 14.32 8.68
C TYR A 512 -47.89 15.19 8.54
N GLN A 513 -47.90 16.21 7.66
CA GLN A 513 -49.06 17.05 7.41
C GLN A 513 -49.99 16.48 6.33
N LYS A 514 -49.46 15.79 5.32
CA LYS A 514 -50.23 15.27 4.17
C LYS A 514 -50.59 13.79 4.26
N ARG A 515 -49.80 12.98 4.97
CA ARG A 515 -49.92 11.49 5.00
C ARG A 515 -49.80 10.90 6.42
N GLY A 516 -50.15 11.67 7.44
CA GLY A 516 -50.11 11.23 8.84
C GLY A 516 -50.92 9.96 9.13
N GLU A 517 -52.03 9.73 8.42
CA GLU A 517 -52.86 8.52 8.55
C GLU A 517 -52.21 7.28 7.89
N GLU A 518 -51.34 7.46 6.90
CA GLU A 518 -50.64 6.39 6.18
C GLU A 518 -49.32 5.98 6.86
N THR A 519 -48.88 6.73 7.88
CA THR A 519 -47.59 6.52 8.55
C THR A 519 -47.46 5.11 9.12
N ALA A 520 -48.48 4.62 9.83
CA ALA A 520 -48.45 3.26 10.40
C ALA A 520 -48.34 2.18 9.32
N ARG A 521 -49.06 2.34 8.20
CA ARG A 521 -49.03 1.42 7.07
C ARG A 521 -47.69 1.43 6.36
N LEU A 522 -47.13 2.61 6.07
CA LEU A 522 -45.83 2.75 5.40
C LEU A 522 -44.68 2.25 6.26
N THR A 523 -44.76 2.39 7.59
CA THR A 523 -43.77 1.82 8.52
C THR A 523 -43.83 0.29 8.52
N GLU A 524 -45.03 -0.30 8.46
CA GLU A 524 -45.20 -1.75 8.34
C GLU A 524 -44.71 -2.28 6.97
N GLU A 525 -45.04 -1.59 5.88
CA GLU A 525 -44.55 -1.89 4.53
C GLU A 525 -43.01 -1.78 4.45
N LEU A 526 -42.41 -0.74 5.03
CA LEU A 526 -40.95 -0.57 5.10
C LEU A 526 -40.28 -1.69 5.90
N SER A 527 -40.83 -2.04 7.06
CA SER A 527 -40.33 -3.12 7.89
C SER A 527 -40.41 -4.47 7.17
N ALA A 528 -41.50 -4.72 6.44
CA ALA A 528 -41.67 -5.95 5.67
C ALA A 528 -40.71 -6.01 4.47
N ALA A 529 -40.50 -4.89 3.77
CA ALA A 529 -39.57 -4.79 2.65
C ALA A 529 -38.12 -5.02 3.10
N ARG A 530 -37.67 -4.38 4.19
CA ARG A 530 -36.34 -4.61 4.78
C ARG A 530 -36.14 -6.06 5.20
N ALA A 531 -37.10 -6.65 5.89
CA ALA A 531 -37.04 -8.06 6.27
C ALA A 531 -37.00 -9.02 5.06
N LYS A 532 -37.58 -8.61 3.92
CA LYS A 532 -37.50 -9.36 2.66
C LYS A 532 -36.12 -9.24 2.01
N VAL A 533 -35.51 -8.05 2.01
CA VAL A 533 -34.12 -7.83 1.56
C VAL A 533 -33.16 -8.73 2.34
N ASP A 534 -33.26 -8.73 3.68
CA ASP A 534 -32.40 -9.57 4.54
C ASP A 534 -32.53 -11.07 4.20
N ARG A 535 -33.75 -11.56 3.92
CA ARG A 535 -33.98 -12.95 3.53
C ARG A 535 -33.40 -13.27 2.15
N LEU A 536 -33.52 -12.35 1.20
CA LEU A 536 -32.97 -12.54 -0.15
C LEU A 536 -31.45 -12.56 -0.13
N TYR A 537 -30.80 -11.69 0.64
CA TYR A 537 -29.35 -11.71 0.83
C TYR A 537 -28.87 -12.97 1.54
N ALA A 538 -29.55 -13.42 2.60
CA ALA A 538 -29.22 -14.68 3.27
C ALA A 538 -29.31 -15.88 2.31
N ARG A 539 -30.33 -15.91 1.45
CA ARG A 539 -30.52 -16.96 0.45
C ARG A 539 -29.51 -16.88 -0.69
N TRP A 540 -29.15 -15.68 -1.14
CA TRP A 540 -28.10 -15.48 -2.14
C TRP A 540 -26.74 -15.95 -1.60
N ASN A 541 -26.40 -15.60 -0.35
CA ASN A 541 -25.19 -16.09 0.32
C ASN A 541 -25.17 -17.63 0.42
N GLU A 542 -26.28 -18.27 0.80
CA GLU A 542 -26.37 -19.74 0.85
C GLU A 542 -26.13 -20.38 -0.53
N LEU A 543 -26.70 -19.80 -1.60
CA LEU A 543 -26.54 -20.28 -2.96
C LEU A 543 -25.10 -20.06 -3.49
N GLU A 544 -24.45 -18.95 -3.12
CA GLU A 544 -23.04 -18.69 -3.45
C GLU A 544 -22.08 -19.57 -2.65
N GLU A 545 -22.34 -19.86 -1.37
CA GLU A 545 -21.58 -20.84 -0.58
C GLU A 545 -21.68 -22.25 -1.18
N LEU A 546 -22.88 -22.64 -1.65
CA LEU A 546 -23.11 -23.90 -2.36
C LEU A 546 -22.42 -23.93 -3.74
N ARG A 547 -22.30 -22.77 -4.42
CA ARG A 547 -21.60 -22.63 -5.71
C ARG A 547 -20.09 -22.75 -5.58
N THR A 548 -19.53 -22.08 -4.57
CA THR A 548 -18.09 -21.96 -4.33
C THR A 548 -17.53 -23.13 -3.53
N GLY A 549 -18.38 -23.91 -2.86
CA GLY A 549 -17.99 -25.07 -2.07
C GLY A 549 -17.34 -24.72 -0.73
N LEU A 550 -17.39 -23.44 -0.33
CA LEU A 550 -16.93 -22.95 0.96
C LEU A 550 -18.07 -23.04 1.97
N ARG A 551 -18.13 -24.15 2.73
CA ARG A 551 -18.86 -24.11 4.00
C ARG A 551 -17.97 -23.44 5.03
N SER A 552 -18.43 -22.32 5.58
CA SER A 552 -17.91 -21.77 6.82
C SER A 552 -17.91 -22.89 7.88
N SER A 553 -16.71 -23.20 8.38
CA SER A 553 -16.53 -24.09 9.54
C SER A 553 -16.50 -23.25 10.80
#